data_AF-A0A2V9RF98-F1
#
_entry.id   AF-A0A2V9RF98-F1
#
_cell.length_a   1.000
_cell.length_b   1.000
_cell.length_c   1.000
_cell.angle_alpha   90.00
_cell.angle_beta   90.00
_cell.angle_gamma   90.00
#
_symmetry.space_group_name_H-M   'P 1'
#
loop_
_entity.id
_entity.type
_entity.pdbx_description
1 polymer ?
#
loop_
_entity_poly.entity_id
_entity_poly.type
_entity_poly.pdbx_seq_one_letter_code
_entity_poly.pdbx_strand_id
1 'polypeptide(L)'
;GSADALYLAAQGGHNAESHNHNDVGNFIVYADGQPVIIDVGVETYSAKTFSPKRYEIWTMQSAYHNLPTVDGVMQGAGREYAAREVAYYADDRAAEFRLDIAAAYPLETGLESWRRVLRLQRVDNCIEVTDSYALKKPVRRVTLTLMTSCKVTRSAQSELTFSGPFSRSSTVKVLYDEQALTPAFEEIPIHDARLQAVWGDQLYRILLIAEKPPLKASWTLSIVQQAA
;
A
#
# COMPACT_ATOMS: atom_id res chain seq x y z
N GLY A 1 5.87 9.52 -13.12
CA GLY A 1 7.21 9.82 -12.58
C GLY A 1 8.21 9.90 -13.69
N SER A 2 9.46 9.57 -13.37
CA SER A 2 10.59 9.43 -14.30
C SER A 2 11.29 8.09 -14.05
N ALA A 3 12.10 7.64 -15.00
CA ALA A 3 13.01 6.50 -14.80
C ALA A 3 14.22 6.86 -13.92
N ASP A 4 14.53 8.15 -13.76
CA ASP A 4 15.66 8.67 -12.98
C ASP A 4 15.21 9.44 -11.71
N ALA A 5 13.98 9.19 -11.26
CA ALA A 5 13.40 9.84 -10.08
C ALA A 5 12.26 8.98 -9.51
N LEU A 6 11.43 9.54 -8.62
CA LEU A 6 10.24 8.85 -8.14
C LEU A 6 9.21 8.62 -9.25
N TYR A 7 8.63 7.43 -9.23
CA TYR A 7 7.50 7.03 -10.06
C TYR A 7 6.43 6.39 -9.18
N LEU A 8 5.18 6.83 -9.40
CA LEU A 8 3.99 6.36 -8.71
C LEU A 8 3.03 5.75 -9.73
N ALA A 9 2.52 4.56 -9.43
CA ALA A 9 1.32 4.01 -10.07
C ALA A 9 0.32 3.60 -8.98
N ALA A 10 -0.97 3.75 -9.26
CA ALA A 10 -2.04 3.40 -8.35
C ALA A 10 -3.24 2.88 -9.13
N GLN A 11 -4.04 2.04 -8.47
CA GLN A 11 -5.25 1.48 -9.06
C GLN A 11 -6.48 1.74 -8.18
N GLY A 12 -7.62 1.88 -8.86
CA GLY A 12 -8.95 1.84 -8.26
C GLY A 12 -9.69 0.59 -8.73
N GLY A 13 -10.93 0.73 -9.18
CA GLY A 13 -11.70 -0.38 -9.76
C GLY A 13 -12.53 -1.13 -8.72
N HIS A 14 -12.64 -2.45 -8.86
CA HIS A 14 -13.44 -3.30 -7.99
C HIS A 14 -12.84 -4.70 -7.80
N ASN A 15 -13.18 -5.41 -6.73
CA ASN A 15 -12.63 -6.75 -6.43
C ASN A 15 -13.31 -7.89 -7.22
N ALA A 16 -13.57 -7.65 -8.51
CA ALA A 16 -14.08 -8.63 -9.47
C ALA A 16 -13.43 -8.44 -10.87
N GLU A 17 -12.22 -7.87 -10.92
CA GLU A 17 -11.48 -7.74 -12.18
C GLU A 17 -11.00 -9.09 -12.73
N SER A 18 -10.57 -9.12 -13.99
CA SER A 18 -9.88 -10.30 -14.52
C SER A 18 -8.59 -10.56 -13.74
N HIS A 19 -8.38 -11.80 -13.31
CA HIS A 19 -7.25 -12.19 -12.45
C HIS A 19 -7.14 -11.38 -11.13
N ASN A 20 -8.28 -10.94 -10.59
CA ASN A 20 -8.40 -10.10 -9.39
C ASN A 20 -7.56 -10.48 -8.16
N HIS A 21 -7.08 -9.46 -7.46
CA HIS A 21 -6.69 -9.49 -6.06
C HIS A 21 -7.66 -8.59 -5.26
N ASN A 22 -7.76 -8.72 -3.93
CA ASN A 22 -8.57 -7.78 -3.15
C ASN A 22 -7.74 -6.51 -2.84
N ASP A 23 -7.54 -5.66 -3.85
CA ASP A 23 -6.49 -4.62 -3.84
C ASP A 23 -6.95 -3.23 -4.35
N VAL A 24 -8.24 -2.93 -4.27
CA VAL A 24 -8.80 -1.61 -4.64
C VAL A 24 -8.13 -0.49 -3.83
N GLY A 25 -7.44 0.43 -4.52
CA GLY A 25 -6.68 1.52 -3.88
C GLY A 25 -5.22 1.23 -3.62
N ASN A 26 -4.72 0.08 -4.07
CA ASN A 26 -3.31 -0.24 -4.01
C ASN A 26 -2.48 0.71 -4.89
N PHE A 27 -1.21 0.86 -4.53
CA PHE A 27 -0.25 1.68 -5.25
C PHE A 27 1.14 1.08 -5.16
N ILE A 28 2.03 1.48 -6.07
CA ILE A 28 3.42 1.08 -6.11
C ILE A 28 4.30 2.29 -6.34
N VAL A 29 5.51 2.24 -5.80
CA VAL A 29 6.51 3.30 -5.92
C VAL A 29 7.82 2.72 -6.41
N TYR A 30 8.39 3.37 -7.41
CA TYR A 30 9.74 3.14 -7.90
C TYR A 30 10.58 4.39 -7.68
N ALA A 31 11.88 4.21 -7.51
CA ALA A 31 12.88 5.27 -7.48
C ALA A 31 14.04 4.86 -8.40
N ASP A 32 14.50 5.74 -9.28
CA ASP A 32 15.54 5.43 -10.29
C ASP A 32 15.27 4.16 -11.11
N GLY A 33 13.99 3.93 -11.43
CA GLY A 33 13.55 2.78 -12.20
C GLY A 33 13.53 1.47 -11.41
N GLN A 34 13.62 1.53 -10.09
CA GLN A 34 13.82 0.39 -9.21
C GLN A 34 12.70 0.31 -8.16
N PRO A 35 12.18 -0.90 -7.86
CA PRO A 35 11.01 -1.06 -7.01
C PRO A 35 11.31 -0.73 -5.55
N VAL A 36 10.43 0.04 -4.90
CA VAL A 36 10.54 0.41 -3.48
C VAL A 36 9.31 -0.04 -2.71
N ILE A 37 8.12 0.42 -3.09
CA ILE A 37 6.84 -0.08 -2.58
C ILE A 37 6.21 -0.89 -3.71
N ILE A 38 5.89 -2.15 -3.45
CA ILE A 38 5.60 -3.12 -4.51
C ILE A 38 4.18 -3.64 -4.41
N ASP A 39 3.71 -4.18 -5.53
CA ASP A 39 2.70 -5.23 -5.52
C ASP A 39 3.46 -6.56 -5.68
N VAL A 40 3.17 -7.53 -4.82
CA VAL A 40 3.86 -8.82 -4.79
C VAL A 40 3.62 -9.61 -6.08
N GLY A 41 2.45 -9.41 -6.70
CA GLY A 41 1.97 -10.25 -7.79
C GLY A 41 1.44 -11.60 -7.29
N VAL A 42 1.36 -12.56 -8.19
CA VAL A 42 0.72 -13.86 -7.94
C VAL A 42 1.74 -14.99 -7.83
N GLU A 43 1.50 -15.91 -6.92
CA GLU A 43 2.18 -17.21 -6.84
C GLU A 43 1.88 -18.07 -8.08
N THR A 44 2.55 -19.22 -8.18
CA THR A 44 2.22 -20.24 -9.19
C THR A 44 0.75 -20.65 -9.06
N TYR A 45 0.02 -20.57 -10.18
CA TYR A 45 -1.41 -20.92 -10.18
C TYR A 45 -1.64 -22.36 -9.75
N SER A 46 -2.62 -22.53 -8.87
CA SER A 46 -3.06 -23.83 -8.36
C SER A 46 -4.57 -23.98 -8.52
N ALA A 47 -5.11 -25.17 -8.23
CA ALA A 47 -6.56 -25.40 -8.18
C ALA A 47 -7.27 -24.40 -7.24
N LYS A 48 -6.58 -23.94 -6.18
CA LYS A 48 -7.10 -22.96 -5.23
C LYS A 48 -7.36 -21.61 -5.89
N THR A 49 -6.49 -21.18 -6.81
CA THR A 49 -6.60 -19.92 -7.57
C THR A 49 -7.93 -19.82 -8.33
N PHE A 50 -8.40 -20.94 -8.88
CA PHE A 50 -9.62 -21.01 -9.70
C PHE A 50 -10.84 -21.49 -8.91
N SER A 51 -10.81 -21.36 -7.58
CA SER A 51 -11.86 -21.84 -6.68
C SER A 51 -12.39 -20.70 -5.80
N PRO A 52 -13.52 -20.89 -5.10
CA PRO A 52 -13.99 -19.96 -4.08
C PRO A 52 -12.99 -19.70 -2.95
N LYS A 53 -11.99 -20.57 -2.78
CA LYS A 53 -10.91 -20.43 -1.78
C LYS A 53 -9.76 -19.52 -2.24
N ARG A 54 -9.87 -18.86 -3.41
CA ARG A 54 -8.84 -17.98 -3.97
C ARG A 54 -8.31 -16.96 -2.95
N TYR A 55 -9.21 -16.32 -2.20
CA TYR A 55 -8.85 -15.27 -1.24
C TYR A 55 -8.36 -15.78 0.11
N GLU A 56 -8.16 -17.09 0.26
CA GLU A 56 -7.32 -17.66 1.32
C GLU A 56 -5.83 -17.73 0.91
N ILE A 57 -5.50 -17.43 -0.35
CA ILE A 57 -4.10 -17.27 -0.80
C ILE A 57 -3.64 -15.88 -0.35
N TRP A 58 -2.53 -15.80 0.37
CA TRP A 58 -2.07 -14.57 1.00
C TRP A 58 -1.83 -13.43 0.00
N THR A 59 -1.29 -13.73 -1.19
CA THR A 59 -1.08 -12.73 -2.26
C THR A 59 -2.37 -12.15 -2.83
N MET A 60 -3.53 -12.78 -2.59
CA MET A 60 -4.84 -12.28 -3.05
C MET A 60 -5.53 -11.40 -2.00
N GLN A 61 -4.95 -11.26 -0.80
CA GLN A 61 -5.56 -10.61 0.36
C GLN A 61 -5.05 -9.18 0.54
N SER A 62 -5.95 -8.24 0.85
CA SER A 62 -5.61 -6.81 1.00
C SER A 62 -4.52 -6.53 2.04
N ALA A 63 -4.38 -7.36 3.07
CA ALA A 63 -3.34 -7.23 4.09
C ALA A 63 -1.92 -7.48 3.56
N TYR A 64 -1.77 -7.89 2.30
CA TYR A 64 -0.50 -8.05 1.60
C TYR A 64 -0.42 -7.17 0.33
N HIS A 65 -1.21 -6.09 0.33
CA HIS A 65 -1.12 -4.97 -0.59
C HIS A 65 -0.95 -3.67 0.22
N ASN A 66 -0.69 -2.54 -0.44
CA ASN A 66 -0.41 -1.26 0.22
C ASN A 66 -1.70 -0.58 0.72
N LEU A 67 -2.46 -1.27 1.58
CA LEU A 67 -3.84 -0.98 1.95
C LEU A 67 -4.07 -1.01 3.46
N PRO A 68 -5.15 -0.39 3.95
CA PRO A 68 -5.53 -0.47 5.35
C PRO A 68 -6.21 -1.81 5.70
N THR A 69 -6.05 -2.21 6.96
CA THR A 69 -6.81 -3.28 7.62
C THR A 69 -7.44 -2.71 8.90
N VAL A 70 -8.74 -2.96 9.11
CA VAL A 70 -9.51 -2.39 10.24
C VAL A 70 -9.95 -3.52 11.17
N ASP A 71 -9.44 -3.56 12.40
CA ASP A 71 -9.72 -4.64 13.37
C ASP A 71 -9.49 -6.07 12.82
N GLY A 72 -8.53 -6.21 11.90
CA GLY A 72 -8.23 -7.48 11.22
C GLY A 72 -9.11 -7.78 10.01
N VAL A 73 -10.07 -6.91 9.68
CA VAL A 73 -10.95 -7.05 8.52
C VAL A 73 -10.31 -6.41 7.29
N MET A 74 -10.26 -7.19 6.21
CA MET A 74 -9.70 -6.82 4.90
C MET A 74 -10.81 -6.45 3.90
N GLN A 75 -10.45 -6.11 2.66
CA GLN A 75 -11.46 -5.90 1.61
C GLN A 75 -12.16 -7.21 1.26
N GLY A 76 -13.44 -7.10 0.89
CA GLY A 76 -14.24 -8.22 0.42
C GLY A 76 -14.01 -8.51 -1.06
N ALA A 77 -14.33 -9.73 -1.48
CA ALA A 77 -14.28 -10.14 -2.88
C ALA A 77 -15.64 -9.96 -3.54
N GLY A 78 -15.67 -9.42 -4.77
CA GLY A 78 -16.91 -9.17 -5.50
C GLY A 78 -16.95 -7.80 -6.15
N ARG A 79 -17.90 -7.62 -7.08
CA ARG A 79 -18.04 -6.40 -7.89
C ARG A 79 -18.57 -5.23 -7.07
N GLU A 80 -19.29 -5.52 -5.98
CA GLU A 80 -19.80 -4.56 -5.02
C GLU A 80 -18.68 -3.88 -4.20
N TYR A 81 -17.54 -4.56 -4.06
CA TYR A 81 -16.37 -4.06 -3.35
C TYR A 81 -15.53 -3.22 -4.31
N ALA A 82 -15.86 -1.93 -4.40
CA ALA A 82 -15.34 -1.04 -5.42
C ALA A 82 -14.95 0.33 -4.88
N ALA A 83 -14.02 0.99 -5.58
CA ALA A 83 -13.70 2.40 -5.35
C ALA A 83 -14.88 3.29 -5.76
N ARG A 84 -15.03 4.42 -5.07
CA ARG A 84 -15.98 5.50 -5.37
C ARG A 84 -15.25 6.83 -5.48
N GLU A 85 -15.94 7.86 -5.97
CA GLU A 85 -15.40 9.23 -6.05
C GLU A 85 -14.02 9.32 -6.74
N VAL A 86 -13.77 8.44 -7.72
CA VAL A 86 -12.49 8.34 -8.40
C VAL A 86 -12.26 9.59 -9.26
N ALA A 87 -11.14 10.27 -9.04
CA ALA A 87 -10.72 11.42 -9.83
C ALA A 87 -9.20 11.46 -9.96
N TYR A 88 -8.72 12.08 -11.02
CA TYR A 88 -7.30 12.34 -11.20
C TYR A 88 -7.07 13.76 -11.71
N TYR A 89 -5.86 14.24 -11.46
CA TYR A 89 -5.34 15.50 -11.98
C TYR A 89 -3.88 15.30 -12.37
N ALA A 90 -3.43 15.89 -13.48
CA ALA A 90 -2.02 15.88 -13.84
C ALA A 90 -1.65 17.12 -14.64
N ASP A 91 -0.50 17.70 -14.31
CA ASP A 91 0.17 18.75 -15.06
C ASP A 91 1.70 18.50 -15.04
N ASP A 92 2.46 19.48 -15.51
CA ASP A 92 3.92 19.44 -15.57
C ASP A 92 4.58 19.45 -14.18
N ARG A 93 3.87 19.86 -13.12
CA ARG A 93 4.39 19.97 -11.75
C ARG A 93 3.97 18.83 -10.85
N ALA A 94 2.81 18.21 -11.08
CA ALA A 94 2.27 17.17 -10.22
C ALA A 94 1.35 16.19 -10.96
N ALA A 95 1.15 15.02 -10.36
CA ALA A 95 0.08 14.09 -10.70
C ALA A 95 -0.60 13.61 -9.41
N GLU A 96 -1.92 13.69 -9.36
CA GLU A 96 -2.74 13.30 -8.21
C GLU A 96 -3.80 12.29 -8.65
N PHE A 97 -3.98 11.24 -7.86
CA PHE A 97 -5.06 10.28 -7.97
C PHE A 97 -5.79 10.19 -6.63
N ARG A 98 -7.12 10.26 -6.64
CA ARG A 98 -7.93 10.19 -5.43
C ARG A 98 -9.16 9.33 -5.61
N LEU A 99 -9.57 8.69 -4.52
CA LEU A 99 -10.68 7.74 -4.47
C LEU A 99 -11.14 7.50 -3.03
N ASP A 100 -12.40 7.11 -2.86
CA ASP A 100 -12.93 6.53 -1.63
C ASP A 100 -12.95 5.00 -1.76
N ILE A 101 -12.26 4.30 -0.85
CA ILE A 101 -12.15 2.84 -0.83
C ILE A 101 -13.00 2.18 0.26
N ALA A 102 -13.78 2.93 1.05
CA ALA A 102 -14.57 2.33 2.13
C ALA A 102 -15.51 1.22 1.65
N ALA A 103 -16.07 1.39 0.45
CA ALA A 103 -16.98 0.41 -0.13
C ALA A 103 -16.31 -0.90 -0.55
N ALA A 104 -14.97 -0.94 -0.63
CA ALA A 104 -14.23 -2.19 -0.82
C ALA A 104 -14.16 -3.04 0.46
N TYR A 105 -14.55 -2.50 1.62
CA TYR A 105 -14.55 -3.21 2.90
C TYR A 105 -15.94 -3.70 3.28
N PRO A 106 -16.05 -4.87 3.95
CA PRO A 106 -17.31 -5.34 4.52
C PRO A 106 -17.94 -4.33 5.48
N LEU A 107 -19.28 -4.29 5.53
CA LEU A 107 -20.04 -3.35 6.36
C LEU A 107 -19.71 -3.46 7.86
N GLU A 108 -19.27 -4.63 8.33
CA GLU A 108 -18.88 -4.86 9.72
C GLU A 108 -17.68 -4.02 10.18
N THR A 109 -16.84 -3.54 9.25
CA THR A 109 -15.75 -2.59 9.55
C THR A 109 -16.27 -1.28 10.14
N GLY A 110 -17.50 -0.89 9.78
CA GLY A 110 -18.08 0.38 10.19
C GLY A 110 -17.47 1.58 9.49
N LEU A 111 -16.76 1.40 8.36
CA LEU A 111 -16.26 2.51 7.55
C LEU A 111 -17.41 3.26 6.88
N GLU A 112 -17.44 4.57 7.05
CA GLU A 112 -18.31 5.49 6.30
C GLU A 112 -17.62 5.97 5.03
N SER A 113 -16.34 6.32 5.15
CA SER A 113 -15.48 6.77 4.06
C SER A 113 -14.04 6.41 4.39
N TRP A 114 -13.26 6.08 3.37
CA TRP A 114 -11.81 6.01 3.42
C TRP A 114 -11.28 6.66 2.15
N ARG A 115 -10.99 7.95 2.23
CA ARG A 115 -10.49 8.73 1.11
C ARG A 115 -8.99 8.67 1.08
N ARG A 116 -8.46 8.11 -0.01
CA ARG A 116 -7.04 8.11 -0.31
C ARG A 116 -6.74 9.13 -1.38
N VAL A 117 -5.68 9.92 -1.16
CA VAL A 117 -5.09 10.81 -2.15
C VAL A 117 -3.63 10.42 -2.31
N LEU A 118 -3.23 10.10 -3.54
CA LEU A 118 -1.83 9.83 -3.88
C LEU A 118 -1.35 10.91 -4.83
N ARG A 119 -0.31 11.64 -4.43
CA ARG A 119 0.19 12.78 -5.19
C ARG A 119 1.69 12.67 -5.40
N LEU A 120 2.11 12.60 -6.66
CA LEU A 120 3.49 12.77 -7.07
C LEU A 120 3.76 14.25 -7.33
N GLN A 121 4.65 14.86 -6.55
CA GLN A 121 5.19 16.20 -6.76
C GLN A 121 6.48 16.07 -7.61
N ARG A 122 6.42 16.52 -8.87
CA ARG A 122 7.50 16.30 -9.85
C ARG A 122 8.72 17.18 -9.60
N VAL A 123 8.50 18.40 -9.08
CA VAL A 123 9.56 19.37 -8.81
C VAL A 123 10.34 18.99 -7.56
N ASP A 124 9.63 18.64 -6.49
CA ASP A 124 10.23 18.32 -5.19
C ASP A 124 10.70 16.86 -5.09
N ASN A 125 10.47 16.06 -6.14
CA ASN A 125 10.72 14.62 -6.19
C ASN A 125 10.20 13.89 -4.95
N CYS A 126 8.92 14.10 -4.65
CA CYS A 126 8.24 13.60 -3.46
C CYS A 126 6.91 12.95 -3.85
N ILE A 127 6.52 11.89 -3.16
CA ILE A 127 5.17 11.32 -3.23
C ILE A 127 4.50 11.48 -1.87
N GLU A 128 3.29 12.04 -1.85
CA GLU A 128 2.44 12.11 -0.68
C GLU A 128 1.31 11.08 -0.81
N VAL A 129 1.10 10.27 0.22
CA VAL A 129 -0.05 9.37 0.33
C VAL A 129 -0.83 9.78 1.57
N THR A 130 -1.99 10.38 1.35
CA THR A 130 -2.88 10.82 2.43
C THR A 130 -4.09 9.91 2.51
N ASP A 131 -4.30 9.32 3.68
CA ASP A 131 -5.48 8.52 4.02
C ASP A 131 -6.31 9.27 5.06
N SER A 132 -7.57 9.60 4.71
CA SER A 132 -8.54 10.20 5.63
C SER A 132 -9.76 9.28 5.74
N TYR A 133 -10.15 8.90 6.96
CA TYR A 133 -11.29 8.02 7.16
C TYR A 133 -12.32 8.57 8.14
N ALA A 134 -13.51 7.98 8.09
CA ALA A 134 -14.57 8.15 9.08
C ALA A 134 -15.18 6.78 9.42
N LEU A 135 -15.33 6.51 10.72
CA LEU A 135 -15.89 5.29 11.28
C LEU A 135 -17.19 5.58 12.03
N LYS A 136 -18.17 4.68 11.93
CA LYS A 136 -19.43 4.73 12.68
C LYS A 136 -19.28 4.32 14.14
N LYS A 137 -18.22 3.59 14.46
CA LYS A 137 -17.97 3.02 15.79
C LYS A 137 -16.47 2.98 16.08
N PRO A 138 -16.05 3.02 17.35
CA PRO A 138 -14.65 2.82 17.70
C PRO A 138 -14.15 1.46 17.23
N VAL A 139 -12.89 1.42 16.82
CA VAL A 139 -12.15 0.19 16.49
C VAL A 139 -10.94 0.10 17.40
N ARG A 140 -10.43 -1.12 17.61
CA ARG A 140 -9.25 -1.34 18.45
C ARG A 140 -7.98 -0.95 17.72
N ARG A 141 -7.91 -1.22 16.42
CA ARG A 141 -6.71 -1.04 15.61
C ARG A 141 -7.03 -0.74 14.16
N VAL A 142 -6.27 0.18 13.58
CA VAL A 142 -6.14 0.34 12.14
C VAL A 142 -4.68 0.12 11.77
N THR A 143 -4.42 -0.61 10.70
CA THR A 143 -3.06 -0.90 10.23
C THR A 143 -2.94 -0.55 8.76
N LEU A 144 -2.04 0.35 8.40
CA LEU A 144 -1.65 0.61 7.01
C LEU A 144 -0.50 -0.32 6.65
N THR A 145 -0.67 -1.09 5.58
CA THR A 145 0.38 -1.99 5.11
C THR A 145 1.21 -1.30 4.02
N LEU A 146 2.52 -1.51 4.02
CA LEU A 146 3.39 -1.29 2.87
C LEU A 146 4.21 -2.57 2.59
N MET A 147 4.14 -3.08 1.37
CA MET A 147 4.92 -4.21 0.89
C MET A 147 6.19 -3.71 0.19
N THR A 148 7.32 -4.36 0.46
CA THR A 148 8.60 -3.99 -0.15
C THR A 148 9.53 -5.19 -0.27
N SER A 149 10.39 -5.17 -1.28
CA SER A 149 11.56 -6.06 -1.40
C SER A 149 12.83 -5.43 -0.83
N CYS A 150 12.77 -4.16 -0.40
CA CYS A 150 13.90 -3.48 0.24
C CYS A 150 14.00 -3.88 1.70
N LYS A 151 15.22 -3.99 2.21
CA LYS A 151 15.47 -3.99 3.65
C LYS A 151 15.13 -2.62 4.21
N VAL A 152 14.31 -2.61 5.26
CA VAL A 152 13.85 -1.38 5.91
C VAL A 152 14.49 -1.23 7.28
N THR A 153 15.00 -0.04 7.58
CA THR A 153 15.45 0.33 8.92
C THR A 153 14.70 1.55 9.39
N ARG A 154 14.43 1.62 10.69
CA ARG A 154 13.91 2.83 11.32
C ARG A 154 15.09 3.77 11.59
N SER A 155 15.25 4.80 10.76
CA SER A 155 16.35 5.77 10.87
C SER A 155 16.07 6.88 11.88
N ALA A 156 14.79 7.19 12.12
CA ALA A 156 14.34 8.10 13.18
C ALA A 156 12.97 7.69 13.74
N GLN A 157 12.49 8.41 14.75
CA GLN A 157 11.17 8.14 15.33
C GLN A 157 10.03 8.22 14.31
N SER A 158 10.16 9.06 13.28
CA SER A 158 9.15 9.32 12.23
C SER A 158 9.64 9.00 10.82
N GLU A 159 10.75 8.27 10.68
CA GLU A 159 11.40 8.01 9.40
C GLU A 159 11.79 6.53 9.23
N LEU A 160 11.40 5.96 8.11
CA LEU A 160 11.85 4.65 7.63
C LEU A 160 12.77 4.83 6.44
N THR A 161 13.92 4.16 6.46
CA THR A 161 14.89 4.16 5.36
C THR A 161 14.84 2.82 4.63
N PHE A 162 14.70 2.88 3.31
CA PHE A 162 14.65 1.72 2.43
C PHE A 162 16.01 1.55 1.76
N SER A 163 16.58 0.35 1.89
CA SER A 163 17.88 -0.02 1.34
C SER A 163 17.76 -1.38 0.66
N GLY A 164 18.40 -1.59 -0.49
CA GLY A 164 18.27 -2.87 -1.19
C GLY A 164 19.05 -2.92 -2.49
N PRO A 165 19.13 -4.10 -3.11
CA PRO A 165 20.00 -4.36 -4.28
C PRO A 165 19.63 -3.51 -5.51
N PHE A 166 18.43 -2.97 -5.51
CA PHE A 166 17.85 -2.16 -6.56
C PHE A 166 18.02 -0.66 -6.32
N SER A 167 18.40 -0.24 -5.11
CA SER A 167 18.74 1.15 -4.86
C SER A 167 20.05 1.47 -5.60
N ARG A 168 19.98 2.31 -6.63
CA ARG A 168 21.17 3.10 -7.00
C ARG A 168 21.58 3.96 -5.79
N SER A 169 22.67 4.71 -5.92
CA SER A 169 23.23 5.55 -4.85
C SER A 169 22.20 6.41 -4.08
N SER A 170 20.99 6.68 -4.59
CA SER A 170 19.94 7.37 -3.84
C SER A 170 19.29 6.55 -2.73
N THR A 171 19.07 7.14 -1.56
CA THR A 171 18.30 6.52 -0.47
C THR A 171 16.84 6.96 -0.54
N VAL A 172 15.89 6.02 -0.39
CA VAL A 172 14.45 6.35 -0.28
C VAL A 172 14.02 6.31 1.17
N LYS A 173 13.25 7.31 1.57
CA LYS A 173 12.71 7.46 2.92
C LYS A 173 11.20 7.58 2.90
N VAL A 174 10.56 6.99 3.90
CA VAL A 174 9.13 7.18 4.18
C VAL A 174 9.00 7.86 5.53
N LEU A 175 8.45 9.07 5.52
CA LEU A 175 8.11 9.83 6.71
C LEU A 175 6.64 9.59 7.06
N TYR A 176 6.35 9.47 8.35
CA TYR A 176 5.00 9.21 8.89
C TYR A 176 4.80 9.97 10.20
N ASP A 177 3.55 10.17 10.60
CA ASP A 177 3.19 10.76 11.89
C ASP A 177 3.44 9.76 13.03
N GLU A 178 4.52 9.95 13.78
CA GLU A 178 4.92 9.10 14.89
C GLU A 178 4.01 9.20 16.12
N GLN A 179 3.17 10.23 16.21
CA GLN A 179 2.20 10.38 17.29
C GLN A 179 0.96 9.50 17.05
N ALA A 180 0.65 9.23 15.77
CA ALA A 180 -0.51 8.43 15.38
C ALA A 180 -0.17 6.99 14.98
N LEU A 181 1.03 6.76 14.43
CA LEU A 181 1.41 5.49 13.81
C LEU A 181 2.69 4.93 14.42
N THR A 182 2.63 3.66 14.82
CA THR A 182 3.79 2.89 15.27
C THR A 182 4.16 1.85 14.23
N PRO A 183 5.40 1.83 13.68
CA PRO A 183 5.80 0.83 12.71
C PRO A 183 6.08 -0.52 13.36
N ALA A 184 5.70 -1.59 12.68
CA ALA A 184 6.20 -2.95 12.89
C ALA A 184 6.65 -3.53 11.54
N PHE A 185 7.54 -4.52 11.57
CA PHE A 185 8.13 -5.13 10.39
C PHE A 185 8.00 -6.63 10.46
N GLU A 186 7.61 -7.23 9.36
CA GLU A 186 7.53 -8.67 9.20
C GLU A 186 8.35 -9.09 7.99
N GLU A 187 9.09 -10.18 8.14
CA GLU A 187 9.74 -10.85 7.02
C GLU A 187 8.81 -11.93 6.49
N ILE A 188 8.70 -12.00 5.17
CA ILE A 188 7.89 -13.00 4.47
C ILE A 188 8.85 -13.85 3.63
N PRO A 189 9.24 -15.04 4.11
CA PRO A 189 9.98 -15.99 3.30
C PRO A 189 9.17 -16.37 2.06
N ILE A 190 9.82 -16.37 0.90
CA ILE A 190 9.21 -16.78 -0.36
C ILE A 190 9.58 -18.23 -0.63
N HIS A 191 8.56 -19.06 -0.80
CA HIS A 191 8.72 -20.48 -1.16
C HIS A 191 8.22 -20.79 -2.58
N ASP A 192 7.48 -19.88 -3.20
CA ASP A 192 6.98 -20.02 -4.55
C ASP A 192 8.05 -19.61 -5.58
N ALA A 193 8.37 -20.52 -6.51
CA ALA A 193 9.45 -20.32 -7.48
C ALA A 193 9.22 -19.13 -8.42
N ARG A 194 7.95 -18.80 -8.73
CA ARG A 194 7.62 -17.65 -9.60
C ARG A 194 7.90 -16.34 -8.86
N LEU A 195 7.52 -16.24 -7.60
CA LEU A 195 7.87 -15.08 -6.77
C LEU A 195 9.37 -14.99 -6.51
N GLN A 196 10.06 -16.11 -6.24
CA GLN A 196 11.52 -16.11 -6.02
C GLN A 196 12.30 -15.59 -7.23
N ALA A 197 11.85 -15.91 -8.44
CA ALA A 197 12.47 -15.43 -9.67
C ALA A 197 12.43 -13.90 -9.85
N VAL A 198 11.50 -13.22 -9.15
CA VAL A 198 11.33 -11.76 -9.22
C VAL A 198 11.92 -11.08 -7.98
N TRP A 199 11.63 -11.61 -6.79
CA TRP A 199 11.88 -10.93 -5.52
C TRP A 199 13.02 -11.54 -4.69
N GLY A 200 13.55 -12.70 -5.09
CA GLY A 200 14.49 -13.47 -4.29
C GLY A 200 13.80 -14.23 -3.15
N ASP A 201 14.52 -14.51 -2.07
CA ASP A 201 14.05 -15.45 -1.04
C ASP A 201 13.14 -14.84 0.01
N GLN A 202 13.01 -13.51 0.05
CA GLN A 202 12.19 -12.84 1.05
C GLN A 202 11.63 -11.50 0.59
N LEU A 203 10.47 -11.18 1.14
CA LEU A 203 9.85 -9.85 1.11
C LEU A 203 9.72 -9.31 2.54
N TYR A 204 9.39 -8.03 2.63
CA TYR A 204 9.09 -7.37 3.89
C TYR A 204 7.71 -6.74 3.83
N ARG A 205 6.99 -6.86 4.95
CA ARG A 205 5.74 -6.18 5.18
C ARG A 205 5.92 -5.20 6.33
N ILE A 206 5.71 -3.92 6.05
CA ILE A 206 5.70 -2.84 7.03
C ILE A 206 4.26 -2.61 7.45
N LEU A 207 4.03 -2.54 8.76
CA LEU A 207 2.74 -2.29 9.36
C LEU A 207 2.81 -0.96 10.12
N LEU A 208 2.11 0.07 9.65
CA LEU A 208 1.94 1.33 10.38
C LEU A 208 0.66 1.26 11.19
N ILE A 209 0.81 1.11 12.51
CA ILE A 209 -0.28 0.72 13.41
C ILE A 209 -0.78 1.95 14.19
N ALA A 210 -2.08 2.22 14.08
CA ALA A 210 -2.80 3.12 14.96
C ALA A 210 -3.63 2.32 15.98
N GLU A 211 -3.30 2.47 17.27
CA GLU A 211 -4.03 1.84 18.37
C GLU A 211 -5.15 2.76 18.86
N LYS A 212 -6.37 2.20 18.99
CA LYS A 212 -7.60 2.90 19.41
C LYS A 212 -7.74 4.29 18.76
N PRO A 213 -7.67 4.38 17.42
CA PRO A 213 -7.65 5.68 16.79
C PRO A 213 -9.02 6.37 16.90
N PRO A 214 -9.08 7.71 16.75
CA PRO A 214 -10.34 8.44 16.78
C PRO A 214 -11.27 8.01 15.64
N LEU A 215 -12.57 8.32 15.76
CA LEU A 215 -13.56 7.99 14.72
C LEU A 215 -13.25 8.64 13.36
N LYS A 216 -12.49 9.73 13.36
CA LYS A 216 -12.02 10.42 12.16
C LYS A 216 -10.55 10.78 12.36
N ALA A 217 -9.71 10.43 11.40
CA ALA A 217 -8.33 10.87 11.35
C ALA A 217 -7.90 11.10 9.91
N SER A 218 -6.76 11.77 9.75
CA SER A 218 -6.04 11.88 8.49
C SER A 218 -4.57 11.61 8.76
N TRP A 219 -3.96 10.76 7.95
CA TRP A 219 -2.54 10.45 8.02
C TRP A 219 -1.91 10.69 6.67
N THR A 220 -0.71 11.27 6.65
CA THR A 220 0.07 11.47 5.42
C THR A 220 1.39 10.75 5.55
N LEU A 221 1.71 9.94 4.56
CA LEU A 221 3.05 9.40 4.32
C LEU A 221 3.74 10.25 3.28
N SER A 222 4.96 10.70 3.56
CA SER A 222 5.79 11.40 2.58
C SER A 222 6.94 10.50 2.15
N ILE A 223 7.03 10.21 0.87
CA ILE A 223 8.04 9.33 0.29
C ILE A 223 8.99 10.22 -0.50
N VAL A 224 10.24 10.28 -0.05
CA VAL A 224 11.27 11.15 -0.63
C VAL A 224 12.47 10.33 -1.06
N GLN A 225 13.06 10.74 -2.17
CA GLN A 225 14.32 10.19 -2.65
C GLN A 225 15.42 11.22 -2.40
N GLN A 226 16.44 10.83 -1.65
CA GLN A 226 17.63 11.63 -1.41
C GLN A 226 18.77 11.09 -2.27
N ALA A 227 19.42 11.96 -3.05
CA ALA A 227 20.68 11.60 -3.69
C ALA A 227 21.74 11.27 -2.64
N ALA A 228 22.65 10.33 -2.94
CA ALA A 228 23.86 10.11 -2.13
C ALA A 228 24.73 11.36 -2.05
#